data_AF-A0A432FDV1-F1
#
_entry.id   AF-A0A432FDV1-F1
#
_cell.length_a   1.000
_cell.length_b   1.000
_cell.length_c   1.000
_cell.angle_alpha   90.00
_cell.angle_beta   90.00
_cell.angle_gamma   90.00
#
_symmetry.space_group_name_H-M   'P 1'
#
loop_
_entity.id
_entity.type
_entity.pdbx_description
1 polymer ?
#
loop_
_entity_poly.entity_id
_entity_poly.type
_entity_poly.pdbx_seq_one_letter_code
_entity_poly.pdbx_strand_id
1 'polypeptide(L)'
;MANFKKIKTADGSFTLYHPYFGESYHSVSAGAIEESLKKFLLPSNLLWKAKRQDEIYLLEVGFGLGYNLTVTAVKLKEVNPNLKIHYFGLEYRIVPLIG
;
A
#
# COMPACT_ATOMS: atom_id res chain seq x y z
N MET A 1 -17.44 5.90 -16.90
CA MET A 1 -16.26 5.59 -16.07
C MET A 1 -16.23 6.55 -14.89
N ALA A 2 -15.82 6.11 -13.70
CA ALA A 2 -15.70 7.04 -12.57
C ALA A 2 -14.64 8.10 -12.87
N ASN A 3 -14.97 9.38 -12.64
CA ASN A 3 -14.04 10.49 -12.83
C ASN A 3 -13.15 10.62 -11.59
N PHE A 4 -12.07 9.85 -11.54
CA PHE A 4 -11.11 9.89 -10.44
C PHE A 4 -10.36 11.23 -10.43
N LYS A 5 -10.25 11.85 -9.25
CA LYS A 5 -9.43 13.05 -9.07
C LYS A 5 -8.15 12.69 -8.30
N LYS A 6 -7.00 13.01 -8.88
CA LYS A 6 -5.70 12.90 -8.19
C LYS A 6 -5.57 14.02 -7.16
N ILE A 7 -5.23 13.66 -5.93
CA ILE A 7 -5.07 14.57 -4.80
C ILE A 7 -3.71 14.34 -4.18
N LYS A 8 -2.95 15.43 -3.93
CA LYS A 8 -1.70 15.36 -3.18
C LYS A 8 -2.00 15.23 -1.68
N THR A 9 -1.29 14.34 -0.99
CA THR A 9 -1.47 14.07 0.44
C THR A 9 -0.42 14.82 1.28
N ALA A 10 -0.59 14.83 2.61
CA ALA A 10 0.28 15.55 3.54
C ALA A 10 1.76 15.08 3.53
N ASP A 11 2.02 13.79 3.31
CA ASP A 11 3.37 13.22 3.19
C ASP A 11 3.98 13.37 1.77
N GLY A 12 3.33 14.14 0.89
CA GLY A 12 3.80 14.39 -0.47
C GLY A 12 3.50 13.28 -1.48
N SER A 13 2.92 12.16 -1.06
CA SER A 13 2.36 11.15 -1.96
C SER A 13 1.04 11.64 -2.59
N PHE A 14 0.32 10.77 -3.29
CA PHE A 14 -0.98 11.11 -3.85
C PHE A 14 -2.00 10.03 -3.54
N THR A 15 -3.27 10.39 -3.67
CA THR A 15 -4.38 9.46 -3.64
C THR A 15 -5.36 9.79 -4.75
N LEU A 16 -6.32 8.90 -4.99
CA LEU A 16 -7.44 9.16 -5.88
C LEU A 16 -8.70 9.34 -5.05
N TYR A 17 -9.49 10.34 -5.40
CA TYR A 17 -10.82 10.51 -4.87
C TYR A 17 -11.82 9.79 -5.78
N HIS A 18 -12.64 8.92 -5.20
CA HIS A 18 -13.72 8.21 -5.88
C HIS A 18 -15.04 8.96 -5.66
N PRO A 19 -15.54 9.73 -6.65
CA PRO A 19 -16.71 10.60 -6.44
C PRO A 19 -17.99 9.85 -6.06
N TYR A 20 -18.17 8.62 -6.55
CA TYR A 20 -19.34 7.80 -6.19
C TYR A 20 -19.36 7.37 -4.72
N PHE A 21 -18.21 6.99 -4.15
CA PHE A 21 -18.13 6.60 -2.74
C PHE A 21 -17.92 7.79 -1.81
N GLY A 22 -17.53 8.95 -2.37
CA GLY A 22 -17.25 10.14 -1.58
C GLY A 22 -15.93 10.07 -0.80
N GLU A 23 -15.06 9.11 -1.13
CA GLU A 23 -13.87 8.78 -0.35
C GLU A 23 -12.59 8.81 -1.19
N SER A 24 -11.46 9.05 -0.52
CA SER A 24 -10.13 8.87 -1.10
C SER A 24 -9.62 7.47 -0.79
N TYR A 25 -8.81 6.89 -1.69
CA TYR A 25 -8.20 5.56 -1.48
C TYR A 25 -7.23 5.54 -0.28
N HIS A 26 -6.70 6.69 0.10
CA HIS A 26 -5.80 6.87 1.22
C HIS A 26 -6.08 8.19 1.93
N SER A 27 -5.66 8.26 3.20
CA SER A 27 -5.76 9.46 4.03
C SER A 27 -5.02 10.64 3.40
N VAL A 28 -5.77 11.69 3.08
CA VAL A 28 -5.21 12.96 2.57
C VAL A 28 -4.42 13.68 3.66
N SER A 29 -4.91 13.65 4.90
CA SER A 29 -4.34 14.39 6.04
C SER A 29 -3.12 13.71 6.67
N ALA A 30 -3.05 12.38 6.66
CA ALA A 30 -1.87 11.66 7.12
C ALA A 30 -0.84 11.48 6.01
N GLY A 31 -1.29 11.13 4.79
CA GLY A 31 -0.39 10.63 3.75
C GLY A 31 -0.62 9.17 3.40
N ALA A 32 -0.52 8.79 2.12
CA ALA A 32 -0.68 7.40 1.71
C ALA A 32 0.49 6.51 2.14
N ILE A 33 1.72 7.04 2.16
CA ILE A 33 2.91 6.33 2.64
C ILE A 33 2.84 6.19 4.16
N GLU A 34 2.54 7.29 4.85
CA GLU A 34 2.42 7.32 6.32
C GLU A 34 1.33 6.38 6.82
N GLU A 35 0.16 6.38 6.16
CA GLU A 35 -0.91 5.45 6.44
C GLU A 35 -0.49 3.99 6.25
N SER A 36 0.14 3.66 5.12
CA SER A 36 0.64 2.32 4.80
C SER A 36 1.62 1.83 5.87
N LEU A 37 2.52 2.72 6.32
CA LEU A 37 3.50 2.42 7.35
C LEU A 37 2.83 2.18 8.70
N LYS A 38 2.06 3.15 9.20
CA LYS A 38 1.58 3.18 10.59
C LYS A 38 0.39 2.26 10.83
N LYS A 39 -0.51 2.12 9.86
CA LYS A 39 -1.73 1.30 10.03
C LYS A 39 -1.58 -0.14 9.58
N PHE A 40 -0.68 -0.42 8.62
CA PHE A 40 -0.55 -1.76 8.06
C PHE A 40 0.80 -2.40 8.40
N LEU A 41 1.92 -1.79 7.98
CA LEU A 41 3.22 -2.43 8.13
C LEU A 41 3.65 -2.58 9.60
N LEU A 42 3.69 -1.51 10.38
CA LEU A 42 4.17 -1.54 11.76
C LEU A 42 3.39 -2.53 12.66
N PRO A 43 2.04 -2.59 12.62
CA PRO A 43 1.29 -3.54 13.46
C PRO A 43 1.31 -4.99 12.94
N SER A 44 1.79 -5.27 11.72
CA SER A 44 1.72 -6.61 11.09
C SER A 44 2.76 -7.63 11.57
N ASN A 45 3.73 -7.22 12.40
CA ASN A 45 4.93 -8.01 12.76
C ASN A 45 5.81 -8.45 11.57
N LEU A 46 5.56 -7.98 10.34
CA LEU A 46 6.32 -8.41 9.15
C LEU A 46 7.82 -8.05 9.26
N LEU A 47 8.16 -6.89 9.82
CA LEU A 47 9.56 -6.49 10.03
C LEU A 47 10.31 -7.43 10.98
N TRP A 48 9.63 -7.96 11.99
CA TRP A 48 10.22 -8.96 12.89
C TRP A 48 10.40 -10.30 12.18
N LYS A 49 9.40 -10.73 11.39
CA LYS A 49 9.48 -11.97 10.58
C LYS A 49 10.61 -11.91 9.56
N ALA A 50 10.81 -10.77 8.90
CA ALA A 50 11.86 -10.59 7.89
C ALA A 50 13.29 -10.80 8.42
N LYS A 51 13.51 -10.61 9.72
CA LYS A 51 14.81 -10.88 10.38
C LYS A 51 15.08 -12.37 10.63
N ARG A 52 14.06 -13.22 10.54
CA ARG A 52 14.07 -14.62 11.03
C ARG A 52 13.63 -15.63 9.98
N GLN A 53 13.16 -15.16 8.83
CA GLN A 53 12.61 -15.98 7.76
C GLN A 53 13.24 -15.55 6.45
N ASP A 54 13.39 -16.51 5.55
CA ASP A 54 13.88 -16.28 4.18
C ASP A 54 12.74 -15.99 3.20
N GLU A 55 11.50 -16.30 3.59
CA GLU A 55 10.31 -16.03 2.79
C GLU A 55 9.12 -15.53 3.63
N ILE A 56 8.31 -14.66 3.03
CA ILE A 56 7.06 -14.14 3.61
C ILE A 56 5.96 -14.22 2.55
N TYR A 57 4.77 -14.66 2.98
CA TYR A 57 3.55 -14.66 2.18
C TYR A 57 2.65 -13.50 2.65
N LEU A 58 2.26 -12.63 1.72
CA LEU A 58 1.47 -11.43 1.96
C LEU A 58 0.17 -11.51 1.15
N LEU A 59 -0.96 -11.41 1.84
CA LEU A 59 -2.28 -11.22 1.24
C LEU A 59 -2.70 -9.76 1.44
N GLU A 60 -3.09 -9.09 0.36
CA GLU A 60 -3.70 -7.78 0.39
C GLU A 60 -5.09 -7.83 -0.24
N VAL A 61 -6.07 -7.25 0.47
CA VAL A 61 -7.44 -7.09 -0.02
C VAL A 61 -7.66 -5.62 -0.33
N GLY A 62 -7.93 -5.33 -1.60
CA GLY A 62 -7.96 -3.97 -2.14
C GLY A 62 -6.58 -3.49 -2.54
N PHE A 63 -6.11 -3.88 -3.73
CA PHE A 63 -4.82 -3.41 -4.27
C PHE A 63 -4.80 -1.90 -4.42
N GLY A 64 -5.92 -1.30 -4.87
CA GLY A 64 -6.07 0.14 -5.04
C GLY A 64 -4.94 0.74 -5.86
N LEU A 65 -4.09 1.55 -5.19
CA LEU A 65 -2.95 2.24 -5.79
C LEU A 65 -1.60 1.58 -5.52
N GLY A 66 -1.57 0.46 -4.78
CA GLY A 66 -0.37 -0.31 -4.49
C GLY A 66 0.52 0.24 -3.36
N TYR A 67 0.09 1.26 -2.60
CA TYR A 67 0.93 1.87 -1.56
C TYR A 67 1.32 0.89 -0.45
N ASN A 68 0.38 0.09 0.05
CA ASN A 68 0.69 -0.87 1.11
C ASN A 68 1.73 -1.90 0.65
N LEU A 69 1.56 -2.46 -0.56
CA LEU A 69 2.54 -3.36 -1.16
C LEU A 69 3.91 -2.69 -1.31
N THR A 70 3.97 -1.50 -1.94
CA THR A 70 5.25 -0.83 -2.20
C THR A 70 5.99 -0.50 -0.91
N VAL A 71 5.32 0.13 0.06
CA VAL A 71 5.92 0.48 1.36
C VAL A 71 6.37 -0.79 2.09
N THR A 72 5.52 -1.82 2.13
CA THR A 72 5.85 -3.08 2.79
C THR A 72 7.06 -3.76 2.14
N ALA A 73 7.06 -3.91 0.82
CA ALA A 73 8.15 -4.57 0.10
C ALA A 73 9.49 -3.86 0.28
N VAL A 74 9.51 -2.52 0.15
CA VAL A 74 10.72 -1.72 0.35
C VAL A 74 11.25 -1.91 1.78
N LYS A 75 10.38 -1.78 2.80
CA LYS A 75 10.81 -1.91 4.19
C LYS A 75 11.23 -3.31 4.58
N LEU A 76 10.62 -4.35 4.01
CA LEU A 76 11.09 -5.73 4.23
C LEU A 76 12.44 -5.99 3.56
N LYS A 77 12.68 -5.43 2.37
CA LYS A 77 13.97 -5.52 1.67
C LYS A 77 15.08 -4.72 2.34
N GLU A 78 14.76 -3.60 2.99
CA GLU A 78 15.71 -2.88 3.88
C GLU A 78 16.17 -3.76 5.05
N VAL A 79 15.29 -4.62 5.59
CA VAL A 79 15.60 -5.51 6.71
C VAL A 79 16.36 -6.77 6.25
N ASN A 80 15.90 -7.40 5.16
CA ASN A 80 16.53 -8.57 4.58
C ASN A 80 16.48 -8.46 3.04
N PRO A 81 17.59 -8.04 2.39
CA PRO A 81 17.63 -7.88 0.94
C PRO A 81 17.35 -9.16 0.14
N ASN A 82 17.64 -10.32 0.73
CA ASN A 82 17.45 -11.63 0.11
C ASN A 82 16.06 -12.23 0.38
N LEU A 83 15.24 -11.58 1.20
CA LEU A 83 13.91 -12.07 1.56
C LEU A 83 13.05 -12.29 0.32
N LYS A 84 12.48 -13.48 0.17
CA LYS A 84 11.51 -13.78 -0.88
C LYS A 84 10.11 -13.36 -0.45
N ILE A 85 9.49 -12.46 -1.20
CA ILE A 85 8.15 -11.95 -0.88
C ILE A 85 7.16 -12.57 -1.88
N HIS A 86 6.27 -13.42 -1.37
CA HIS A 86 5.16 -14.00 -2.10
C HIS A 86 3.92 -13.15 -1.90
N TYR A 87 3.52 -12.40 -2.91
CA TYR A 87 2.40 -11.47 -2.82
C TYR A 87 1.15 -11.99 -3.54
N PHE A 88 0.01 -11.90 -2.88
CA PHE A 88 -1.30 -12.15 -3.43
C PHE A 88 -2.17 -10.91 -3.19
N GLY A 89 -2.56 -10.24 -4.27
CA GLY A 89 -3.48 -9.11 -4.25
C GLY A 89 -4.86 -9.51 -4.74
N LEU A 90 -5.90 -9.18 -3.99
CA LEU A 90 -7.29 -9.31 -4.41
C LEU A 90 -7.86 -7.91 -4.67
N GLU A 91 -8.27 -7.64 -5.89
CA GLU A 91 -8.90 -6.38 -6.28
C GLU A 91 -10.16 -6.66 -7.09
N TYR A 92 -11.26 -5.99 -6.74
CA TYR A 92 -12.52 -6.16 -7.43
C TYR A 92 -12.49 -5.46 -8.81
N ARG A 93 -11.86 -4.29 -8.89
CA ARG A 93 -11.62 -3.60 -10.16
C ARG A 93 -10.30 -2.85 -10.13
N ILE A 94 -9.41 -3.19 -11.06
CA ILE A 94 -8.15 -2.48 -11.23
C ILE A 94 -8.43 -1.01 -11.51
N VAL A 95 -7.83 -0.13 -10.72
CA VAL A 95 -7.88 1.31 -10.93
C VAL A 95 -7.20 1.62 -12.28
N PRO A 96 -7.84 2.39 -13.19
CA PRO A 96 -7.22 2.76 -14.45
C PRO A 96 -5.88 3.45 -14.19
N LEU A 97 -4.82 3.08 -14.93
CA LEU A 97 -3.56 3.80 -14.91
C LEU A 97 -3.85 5.22 -15.40
N ILE A 98 -3.75 6.20 -14.49
CA ILE A 98 -3.90 7.61 -14.83
C ILE A 98 -2.52 8.04 -15.35
N GLY A 99 -2.37 7.95 -16.67
CA GLY A 99 -1.30 8.64 -17.41
C GLY A 99 -1.57 10.14 -17.46
#